data_AF-A0AAV5DHJ9-F1
#
_entry.id   AF-A0AAV5DHJ9-F1
#
_cell.length_a   1.000
_cell.length_b   1.000
_cell.length_c   1.000
_cell.angle_alpha   90.00
_cell.angle_beta   90.00
_cell.angle_gamma   90.00
#
_symmetry.space_group_name_H-M   'P 1'
#
loop_
_entity.id
_entity.type
_entity.pdbx_description
1 polymer ?
#
loop_
_entity_poly.entity_id
_entity_poly.type
_entity_poly.pdbx_seq_one_letter_code
_entity_poly.pdbx_strand_id
1 'polypeptide(L)'
;MDQLNNGVRALMLDVYDFQDDIWLCHSLGASCYDVTSFEPAITTLRKIEAFLLTNPSEIVTLILEDHVSSDRGLSKLVNRTGLGKYWFPVKKMPRDGNNWPLVSDMIKNNHRLLVFTSNRTKELTEGIAYQWNYMVENQYGDDGMDPDACYKRSESSLLFDRTKSLVFVNYFRTIPRQAAACMEHSQGLLDVLKTCHAAAGNRWANFLAVDYYKRSDGGGVFEATDMLNGKLICGSDDVRACKVRSLLCILR
;
A
#
# COMPACT_ATOMS: atom_id res chain seq x y z
N MET A 1 1.43 -5.45 -14.83
CA MET A 1 2.24 -6.36 -13.98
C MET A 1 3.64 -5.82 -13.69
N ASP A 2 4.14 -4.94 -14.56
CA ASP A 2 5.40 -4.21 -14.38
C ASP A 2 5.64 -3.65 -12.97
N GLN A 3 4.63 -3.09 -12.31
CA GLN A 3 4.77 -2.60 -10.92
C GLN A 3 5.35 -3.70 -10.00
N LEU A 4 4.70 -4.86 -9.95
CA LEU A 4 5.15 -5.97 -9.11
C LEU A 4 6.52 -6.52 -9.57
N ASN A 5 6.75 -6.61 -10.88
CA ASN A 5 8.05 -7.03 -11.42
C ASN A 5 9.19 -6.04 -11.12
N ASN A 6 8.86 -4.77 -10.92
CA ASN A 6 9.81 -3.71 -10.59
C ASN A 6 9.92 -3.47 -9.07
N GLY A 7 9.44 -4.38 -8.23
CA GLY A 7 9.63 -4.31 -6.78
C GLY A 7 8.51 -3.63 -6.00
N VAL A 8 7.44 -3.13 -6.65
CA VAL A 8 6.25 -2.66 -5.93
C VAL A 8 5.61 -3.83 -5.19
N ARG A 9 5.21 -3.62 -3.93
CA ARG A 9 4.55 -4.64 -3.09
C ARG A 9 3.23 -4.17 -2.47
N ALA A 10 2.81 -2.95 -2.76
CA ALA A 10 1.50 -2.43 -2.41
C ALA A 10 0.83 -1.82 -3.65
N LEU A 11 -0.45 -2.14 -3.86
CA LEU A 11 -1.26 -1.59 -4.96
C LEU A 11 -2.47 -0.89 -4.37
N MET A 12 -2.69 0.36 -4.78
CA MET A 12 -3.91 1.10 -4.50
C MET A 12 -4.87 0.90 -5.67
N LEU A 13 -6.09 0.43 -5.38
CA LEU A 13 -7.07 0.06 -6.41
C LEU A 13 -8.45 0.55 -6.00
N ASP A 14 -9.14 1.17 -6.94
CA ASP A 14 -10.50 1.63 -6.74
C ASP A 14 -11.45 0.59 -7.34
N VAL A 15 -12.36 0.06 -6.53
CA VAL A 15 -13.22 -1.06 -6.88
C VAL A 15 -14.69 -0.70 -6.78
N TYR A 16 -15.45 -0.99 -7.84
CA TYR A 16 -16.86 -0.63 -7.98
C TYR A 16 -17.69 -1.82 -8.49
N ASP A 17 -18.96 -1.89 -8.11
CA ASP A 17 -19.93 -2.70 -8.85
C ASP A 17 -20.24 -2.02 -10.20
N PHE A 18 -20.08 -2.74 -11.29
CA PHE A 18 -20.35 -2.25 -12.64
C PHE A 18 -20.62 -3.40 -13.61
N GLN A 19 -21.63 -3.25 -14.48
CA GLN A 19 -22.00 -4.29 -15.47
C GLN A 19 -22.10 -5.70 -14.87
N ASP A 20 -22.79 -5.84 -13.73
CA ASP A 20 -23.00 -7.09 -12.99
C ASP A 20 -21.72 -7.82 -12.52
N ASP A 21 -20.56 -7.15 -12.48
CA ASP A 21 -19.31 -7.64 -11.89
C ASP A 21 -18.58 -6.52 -11.12
N ILE A 22 -17.39 -6.82 -10.58
CA ILE A 22 -16.54 -5.84 -9.91
C ILE A 22 -15.45 -5.34 -10.86
N TRP A 23 -15.34 -4.03 -10.98
CA TRP A 23 -14.45 -3.35 -11.91
C TRP A 23 -13.45 -2.44 -11.22
N LEU A 24 -12.29 -2.27 -11.86
CA LEU A 24 -11.39 -1.16 -11.58
C LEU A 24 -11.91 0.08 -12.29
N CYS A 25 -12.12 1.16 -11.54
CA CYS A 25 -12.76 2.37 -12.04
C CYS A 25 -12.32 3.58 -11.22
N HIS A 26 -12.24 4.77 -11.82
CA HIS A 26 -11.92 6.00 -11.08
C HIS A 26 -12.98 7.06 -11.39
N SER A 27 -13.89 7.27 -10.44
CA SER A 27 -15.14 8.00 -10.69
C SER A 27 -15.63 8.78 -9.47
N LEU A 28 -16.50 9.76 -9.70
CA LEU A 28 -17.14 10.54 -8.64
C LEU A 28 -18.46 9.88 -8.21
N GLY A 29 -18.82 10.03 -6.93
CA GLY A 29 -20.16 9.66 -6.43
C GLY A 29 -20.42 8.16 -6.30
N ALA A 30 -19.39 7.36 -6.00
CA ALA A 30 -19.50 5.91 -5.74
C ALA A 30 -20.12 5.08 -6.89
N SER A 31 -20.14 5.62 -8.11
CA SER A 31 -20.71 4.96 -9.29
C SER A 31 -19.68 4.89 -10.40
N CYS A 32 -19.57 3.74 -11.07
CA CYS A 32 -18.72 3.57 -12.24
C CYS A 32 -19.51 3.77 -13.54
N TYR A 33 -18.86 4.32 -14.55
CA TYR A 33 -19.42 4.56 -15.88
C TYR A 33 -18.45 4.03 -16.94
N ASP A 34 -18.93 3.80 -18.17
CA ASP A 34 -18.08 3.27 -19.24
C ASP A 34 -16.80 4.10 -19.45
N VAL A 35 -16.90 5.44 -19.35
CA VAL A 35 -15.78 6.38 -19.52
C VAL A 35 -14.81 6.44 -18.35
N THR A 36 -15.21 5.97 -17.17
CA THR A 36 -14.37 5.91 -15.96
C THR A 36 -13.88 4.50 -15.63
N SER A 37 -14.42 3.49 -16.32
CA SER A 37 -14.06 2.09 -16.17
C SER A 37 -12.76 1.75 -16.90
N PHE A 38 -11.93 0.90 -16.29
CA PHE A 38 -10.66 0.48 -16.88
C PHE A 38 -10.68 -0.99 -17.33
N GLU A 39 -10.87 -1.91 -16.39
CA GLU A 39 -11.01 -3.34 -16.66
C GLU A 39 -11.74 -4.05 -15.51
N PRO A 40 -12.31 -5.24 -15.74
CA PRO A 40 -12.82 -6.08 -14.65
C PRO A 40 -11.71 -6.39 -13.64
N ALA A 41 -12.02 -6.26 -12.35
CA ALA A 41 -11.03 -6.43 -11.27
C ALA A 41 -10.45 -7.85 -11.23
N ILE A 42 -11.23 -8.85 -11.66
CA ILE A 42 -10.77 -10.25 -11.78
C ILE A 42 -9.54 -10.39 -12.69
N THR A 43 -9.41 -9.54 -13.71
CA THR A 43 -8.27 -9.55 -14.64
C THR A 43 -6.99 -9.15 -13.92
N THR A 44 -7.00 -8.07 -13.14
CA THR A 44 -5.84 -7.65 -12.36
C THR A 44 -5.55 -8.60 -11.20
N LEU A 45 -6.56 -9.10 -10.48
CA LEU A 45 -6.34 -10.05 -9.37
C LEU A 45 -5.79 -11.39 -9.84
N ARG A 46 -6.14 -11.88 -11.03
CA ARG A 46 -5.50 -13.07 -11.62
C ARG A 46 -4.02 -12.83 -11.94
N LYS A 47 -3.65 -11.63 -12.38
CA LYS A 47 -2.24 -11.28 -12.57
C LYS A 47 -1.50 -11.34 -11.23
N ILE A 48 -2.08 -10.78 -10.16
CA ILE A 48 -1.52 -10.84 -8.79
C ILE A 48 -1.37 -12.28 -8.30
N GLU A 49 -2.37 -13.14 -8.54
CA GLU A 49 -2.28 -14.56 -8.19
C GLU A 49 -1.10 -15.25 -8.89
N ALA A 50 -0.96 -15.04 -10.20
CA ALA A 50 0.13 -15.62 -10.98
C ALA A 50 1.51 -15.17 -10.47
N PHE A 51 1.62 -13.91 -10.02
CA PHE A 51 2.86 -13.42 -9.40
C PHE A 51 3.14 -14.08 -8.05
N LEU A 52 2.16 -14.17 -7.15
CA LEU A 52 2.34 -14.85 -5.87
C LEU A 52 2.61 -16.35 -6.04
N LEU A 53 2.05 -16.97 -7.07
CA LEU A 53 2.32 -18.36 -7.43
C LEU A 53 3.77 -18.58 -7.86
N THR A 54 4.31 -17.70 -8.70
CA THR A 54 5.67 -17.80 -9.24
C THR A 54 6.74 -17.24 -8.32
N ASN A 55 6.37 -16.44 -7.32
CA ASN A 55 7.29 -15.82 -6.37
C ASN A 55 6.90 -16.18 -4.92
N PRO A 56 7.33 -17.35 -4.41
CA PRO A 56 6.85 -17.88 -3.13
C PRO A 56 7.29 -17.08 -1.90
N SER A 57 8.36 -16.28 -2.02
CA SER A 57 8.87 -15.42 -0.95
C SER A 57 8.25 -14.02 -0.93
N GLU A 58 7.36 -13.71 -1.89
CA GLU A 58 6.82 -12.37 -2.02
C GLU A 58 5.47 -12.22 -1.31
N ILE A 59 5.24 -11.00 -0.80
CA ILE A 59 3.99 -10.56 -0.18
C ILE A 59 3.44 -9.39 -0.98
N VAL A 60 2.14 -9.37 -1.23
CA VAL A 60 1.45 -8.25 -1.88
C VAL A 60 0.40 -7.68 -0.93
N THR A 61 0.32 -6.36 -0.85
CA THR A 61 -0.72 -5.62 -0.14
C THR A 61 -1.64 -4.93 -1.14
N LEU A 62 -2.95 -5.08 -0.96
CA LEU A 62 -3.96 -4.33 -1.69
C LEU A 62 -4.60 -3.32 -0.73
N ILE A 63 -4.68 -2.06 -1.14
CA ILE A 63 -5.37 -0.98 -0.44
C ILE A 63 -6.51 -0.54 -1.34
N LEU A 64 -7.74 -0.85 -0.94
CA LEU A 64 -8.91 -0.69 -1.79
C LEU A 64 -9.71 0.56 -1.43
N GLU A 65 -9.89 1.47 -2.38
CA GLU A 65 -11.00 2.40 -2.33
C GLU A 65 -12.27 1.66 -2.76
N ASP A 66 -13.12 1.33 -1.79
CA ASP A 66 -14.15 0.32 -1.92
C ASP A 66 -15.57 0.89 -2.04
N HIS A 67 -16.09 0.84 -3.27
CA HIS A 67 -17.46 1.19 -3.63
C HIS A 67 -18.29 -0.04 -4.01
N VAL A 68 -17.87 -1.25 -3.61
CA VAL A 68 -18.59 -2.50 -3.87
C VAL A 68 -19.69 -2.71 -2.81
N SER A 69 -20.93 -2.69 -3.26
CA SER A 69 -22.14 -2.92 -2.47
C SER A 69 -22.68 -4.35 -2.57
N SER A 70 -22.31 -5.09 -3.62
CA SER A 70 -22.75 -6.47 -3.83
C SER A 70 -22.42 -7.38 -2.66
N ASP A 71 -23.36 -8.27 -2.31
CA ASP A 71 -23.23 -9.17 -1.17
C ASP A 71 -21.96 -10.02 -1.29
N ARG A 72 -21.05 -9.83 -0.32
CA ARG A 72 -19.76 -10.52 -0.25
C ARG A 72 -18.93 -10.43 -1.54
N GLY A 73 -19.08 -9.35 -2.30
CA GLY A 73 -18.49 -9.21 -3.63
C GLY A 73 -16.97 -9.40 -3.65
N LEU A 74 -16.26 -8.73 -2.74
CA LEU A 74 -14.79 -8.75 -2.72
C LEU A 74 -14.22 -10.11 -2.28
N SER A 75 -14.78 -10.72 -1.24
CA SER A 75 -14.38 -12.04 -0.77
C SER A 75 -14.68 -13.13 -1.80
N LYS A 76 -15.82 -13.05 -2.51
CA LYS A 76 -16.12 -13.91 -3.66
C LYS A 76 -15.11 -13.70 -4.80
N LEU A 77 -14.75 -12.45 -5.11
CA LEU A 77 -13.76 -12.12 -6.14
C LEU A 77 -12.36 -12.69 -5.80
N VAL A 78 -11.88 -12.48 -4.58
CA VAL A 78 -10.59 -13.02 -4.12
C VAL A 78 -10.58 -14.55 -4.15
N ASN A 79 -11.68 -15.21 -3.79
CA ASN A 79 -11.79 -16.67 -3.88
C ASN A 79 -11.80 -17.17 -5.34
N ARG A 80 -12.57 -16.52 -6.22
CA ARG A 80 -12.65 -16.86 -7.67
C ARG A 80 -11.31 -16.72 -8.39
N THR A 81 -10.42 -15.87 -7.90
CA THR A 81 -9.08 -15.67 -8.48
C THR A 81 -8.05 -16.68 -7.97
N GLY A 82 -8.37 -17.43 -6.91
CA GLY A 82 -7.43 -18.35 -6.25
C GLY A 82 -6.55 -17.68 -5.18
N LEU A 83 -6.69 -16.36 -4.99
CA LEU A 83 -5.91 -15.59 -4.02
C LEU A 83 -6.22 -15.92 -2.55
N GLY A 84 -7.38 -16.54 -2.27
CA GLY A 84 -7.80 -16.89 -0.91
C GLY A 84 -6.78 -17.73 -0.12
N LYS A 85 -6.00 -18.59 -0.80
CA LYS A 85 -4.92 -19.38 -0.17
C LYS A 85 -3.76 -18.54 0.38
N TYR A 86 -3.63 -17.30 -0.09
CA TYR A 86 -2.59 -16.35 0.33
C TYR A 86 -3.09 -15.36 1.38
N TRP A 87 -4.39 -15.31 1.65
CA TRP A 87 -5.01 -14.25 2.43
C TRP A 87 -4.53 -14.24 3.89
N PHE A 88 -3.91 -13.13 4.31
CA PHE A 88 -3.61 -12.86 5.71
C PHE A 88 -4.90 -12.56 6.50
N PRO A 89 -5.28 -13.39 7.48
CA PRO A 89 -6.58 -13.25 8.14
C PRO A 89 -6.62 -12.07 9.10
N VAL A 90 -7.68 -11.24 9.03
CA VAL A 90 -7.85 -10.02 9.85
C VAL A 90 -7.71 -10.27 11.36
N LYS A 91 -8.15 -11.43 11.85
CA LYS A 91 -8.03 -11.82 13.27
C LYS A 91 -6.59 -11.98 13.77
N LYS A 92 -5.62 -12.14 12.86
CA LYS A 92 -4.19 -12.21 13.18
C LYS A 92 -3.47 -10.88 12.95
N MET A 93 -4.16 -9.87 12.41
CA MET A 93 -3.55 -8.56 12.19
C MET A 93 -3.46 -7.83 13.53
N PRO A 94 -2.31 -7.21 13.84
CA PRO A 94 -2.16 -6.51 15.09
C PRO A 94 -3.10 -5.32 15.18
N ARG A 95 -3.57 -5.05 16.39
CA ARG A 95 -4.34 -3.86 16.74
C ARG A 95 -3.61 -3.08 17.82
N ASP A 96 -4.02 -1.84 18.04
CA ASP A 96 -3.56 -1.01 19.14
C ASP A 96 -2.02 -0.83 19.18
N GLY A 97 -1.44 -0.65 18.00
CA GLY A 97 0.00 -0.38 17.85
C GLY A 97 0.92 -1.60 18.00
N ASN A 98 0.35 -2.80 18.17
CA ASN A 98 1.14 -4.02 18.27
C ASN A 98 1.94 -4.31 16.98
N ASN A 99 3.04 -5.05 17.15
CA ASN A 99 3.90 -5.43 16.04
C ASN A 99 3.22 -6.41 15.09
N TRP A 100 3.46 -6.22 13.79
CA TRP A 100 3.11 -7.20 12.77
C TRP A 100 3.99 -8.45 12.89
N PRO A 101 3.50 -9.63 12.50
CA PRO A 101 4.36 -10.81 12.37
C PRO A 101 5.54 -10.54 11.46
N LEU A 102 6.63 -11.28 11.65
CA LEU A 102 7.77 -11.21 10.75
C LEU A 102 7.33 -11.62 9.34
N VAL A 103 7.88 -10.96 8.33
CA VAL A 103 7.68 -11.32 6.91
C VAL A 103 8.02 -12.80 6.67
N SER A 104 9.07 -13.32 7.30
CA SER A 104 9.43 -14.74 7.24
C SER A 104 8.33 -15.66 7.76
N ASP A 105 7.62 -15.27 8.82
CA ASP A 105 6.51 -16.05 9.37
C ASP A 105 5.26 -15.94 8.48
N MET A 106 5.01 -14.78 7.91
CA MET A 106 3.94 -14.58 6.93
C MET A 106 4.14 -15.50 5.71
N ILE A 107 5.35 -15.53 5.14
CA ILE A 107 5.74 -16.40 4.03
C ILE A 107 5.60 -17.88 4.42
N LYS A 108 6.16 -18.28 5.57
CA LYS A 108 6.10 -19.66 6.08
C LYS A 108 4.67 -20.17 6.23
N ASN A 109 3.74 -19.30 6.65
CA ASN A 109 2.32 -19.63 6.80
C ASN A 109 1.50 -19.39 5.53
N ASN A 110 2.15 -19.05 4.42
CA ASN A 110 1.52 -18.66 3.15
C ASN A 110 0.51 -17.48 3.28
N HIS A 111 0.64 -16.63 4.30
CA HIS A 111 -0.16 -15.41 4.44
C HIS A 111 0.51 -14.26 3.66
N ARG A 112 0.45 -14.34 2.33
CA ARG A 112 1.20 -13.48 1.40
C ARG A 112 0.37 -12.44 0.67
N LEU A 113 -0.91 -12.30 1.03
CA LEU A 113 -1.80 -11.27 0.55
C LEU A 113 -2.44 -10.53 1.74
N LEU A 114 -2.15 -9.24 1.89
CA LEU A 114 -2.90 -8.35 2.77
C LEU A 114 -3.92 -7.57 1.94
N VAL A 115 -5.12 -7.41 2.46
CA VAL A 115 -6.19 -6.64 1.80
C VAL A 115 -6.80 -5.69 2.81
N PHE A 116 -6.69 -4.40 2.52
CA PHE A 116 -7.33 -3.31 3.25
C PHE A 116 -8.43 -2.70 2.41
N THR A 117 -9.49 -2.21 3.06
CA THR A 117 -10.64 -1.56 2.42
C THR A 117 -10.97 -0.25 3.13
N SER A 118 -11.40 0.74 2.35
CA SER A 118 -11.94 2.01 2.85
C SER A 118 -13.37 1.88 3.40
N ASN A 119 -14.05 0.73 3.21
CA ASN A 119 -15.41 0.50 3.69
C ASN A 119 -15.43 -0.27 5.02
N ARG A 120 -15.86 0.39 6.10
CA ARG A 120 -15.88 -0.16 7.47
C ARG A 120 -16.69 -1.46 7.60
N THR A 121 -17.75 -1.63 6.81
CA THR A 121 -18.66 -2.78 6.96
C THR A 121 -18.00 -4.10 6.58
N LYS A 122 -17.02 -4.06 5.68
CA LYS A 122 -16.35 -5.22 5.06
C LYS A 122 -15.49 -6.02 6.03
N GLU A 123 -15.04 -5.41 7.11
CA GLU A 123 -14.31 -6.14 8.16
C GLU A 123 -15.22 -7.18 8.82
N LEU A 124 -16.46 -6.81 9.11
CA LEU A 124 -17.44 -7.71 9.72
C LEU A 124 -18.03 -8.69 8.69
N THR A 125 -18.42 -8.20 7.51
CA THR A 125 -19.18 -8.99 6.54
C THR A 125 -18.31 -9.89 5.67
N GLU A 126 -17.06 -9.48 5.40
CA GLU A 126 -16.17 -10.14 4.45
C GLU A 126 -14.80 -10.51 5.04
N GLY A 127 -14.48 -10.03 6.25
CA GLY A 127 -13.18 -10.28 6.90
C GLY A 127 -12.03 -9.46 6.31
N ILE A 128 -12.33 -8.36 5.62
CA ILE A 128 -11.34 -7.48 4.98
C ILE A 128 -10.99 -6.33 5.94
N ALA A 129 -9.71 -6.09 6.18
CA ALA A 129 -9.26 -5.14 7.19
C ALA A 129 -9.71 -3.71 6.85
N TYR A 130 -10.46 -3.06 7.74
CA TYR A 130 -10.83 -1.66 7.54
C TYR A 130 -9.58 -0.78 7.73
N GLN A 131 -9.09 -0.14 6.67
CA GLN A 131 -7.74 0.44 6.64
C GLN A 131 -7.47 1.41 7.80
N TRP A 132 -8.46 2.22 8.14
CA TRP A 132 -8.38 3.23 9.20
C TRP A 132 -8.22 2.65 10.61
N ASN A 133 -8.40 1.33 10.79
CA ASN A 133 -8.05 0.65 12.04
C ASN A 133 -6.55 0.34 12.18
N TYR A 134 -5.79 0.33 11.08
CA TYR A 134 -4.44 -0.23 11.02
C TYR A 134 -3.35 0.77 10.61
N MET A 135 -3.70 1.78 9.82
CA MET A 135 -2.76 2.78 9.32
C MET A 135 -3.21 4.23 9.55
N VAL A 136 -2.24 5.12 9.67
CA VAL A 136 -2.43 6.58 9.48
C VAL A 136 -2.00 6.96 8.07
N GLU A 137 -2.67 7.94 7.48
CA GLU A 137 -2.45 8.36 6.09
C GLU A 137 -2.46 9.90 5.98
N ASN A 138 -1.49 10.46 5.26
CA ASN A 138 -1.53 11.89 4.92
C ASN A 138 -2.54 12.17 3.80
N GLN A 139 -2.91 13.43 3.67
CA GLN A 139 -3.77 13.92 2.60
C GLN A 139 -3.17 13.58 1.24
N TYR A 140 -4.02 13.28 0.25
CA TYR A 140 -3.62 13.05 -1.13
C TYR A 140 -3.69 14.35 -1.94
N GLY A 141 -3.25 14.29 -3.20
CA GLY A 141 -3.29 15.43 -4.11
C GLY A 141 -2.21 16.44 -3.80
N ASP A 142 -2.38 17.67 -4.31
CA ASP A 142 -1.35 18.71 -4.15
C ASP A 142 -1.10 19.05 -2.66
N ASP A 143 -2.12 18.97 -1.79
CA ASP A 143 -1.99 19.14 -0.33
C ASP A 143 -1.15 18.04 0.34
N GLY A 144 -1.05 16.87 -0.28
CA GLY A 144 -0.23 15.75 0.18
C GLY A 144 1.26 15.90 -0.14
N MET A 145 1.60 16.84 -1.01
CA MET A 145 2.95 17.04 -1.53
C MET A 145 3.67 18.23 -0.88
N ASP A 146 3.08 18.82 0.17
CA ASP A 146 3.65 19.95 0.90
C ASP A 146 4.92 19.53 1.68
N PRO A 147 6.10 20.08 1.36
CA PRO A 147 7.34 19.72 2.03
C PRO A 147 7.43 20.28 3.46
N ASP A 148 6.62 21.26 3.83
CA ASP A 148 6.67 21.95 5.12
C ASP A 148 5.58 21.46 6.09
N ALA A 149 4.52 20.82 5.59
CA ALA A 149 3.44 20.30 6.41
C ALA A 149 2.89 18.95 5.90
N CYS A 150 2.68 18.00 6.81
CA CYS A 150 2.05 16.72 6.51
C CYS A 150 0.66 16.66 7.15
N TYR A 151 -0.37 16.97 6.37
CA TYR A 151 -1.76 16.97 6.82
C TYR A 151 -2.31 15.54 6.84
N LYS A 152 -3.12 15.18 7.84
CA LYS A 152 -3.84 13.91 7.83
C LYS A 152 -4.96 13.94 6.79
N ARG A 153 -5.28 12.78 6.22
CA ARG A 153 -6.54 12.61 5.50
C ARG A 153 -7.74 12.71 6.45
N SER A 154 -8.92 13.08 5.95
CA SER A 154 -10.09 13.36 6.79
C SER A 154 -10.53 12.13 7.61
N GLU A 155 -10.51 10.96 6.99
CA GLU A 155 -10.92 9.66 7.54
C GLU A 155 -9.85 9.05 8.46
N SER A 156 -8.59 9.47 8.31
CA SER A 156 -7.46 9.01 9.12
C SER A 156 -7.51 9.55 10.56
N SER A 157 -7.02 8.74 11.50
CA SER A 157 -6.53 9.23 12.80
C SER A 157 -5.43 10.31 12.62
N LEU A 158 -5.13 11.05 13.68
CA LEU A 158 -3.94 11.92 13.74
C LEU A 158 -2.69 11.11 13.38
N LEU A 159 -1.76 11.67 12.61
CA LEU A 159 -0.60 10.92 12.10
C LEU A 159 0.31 10.34 13.20
N PHE A 160 0.36 11.00 14.36
CA PHE A 160 1.11 10.52 15.52
C PHE A 160 0.37 9.46 16.36
N ASP A 161 -0.84 9.05 15.98
CA ASP A 161 -1.60 8.00 16.64
C ASP A 161 -0.88 6.65 16.50
N ARG A 162 -0.29 6.19 17.60
CA ARG A 162 0.47 4.94 17.67
C ARG A 162 -0.42 3.71 17.85
N THR A 163 -1.74 3.87 18.03
CA THR A 163 -2.66 2.72 18.00
C THR A 163 -2.79 2.14 16.59
N LYS A 164 -2.42 2.92 15.56
CA LYS A 164 -2.26 2.48 14.17
C LYS A 164 -0.78 2.18 13.95
N SER A 165 -0.42 0.93 13.69
CA SER A 165 1.00 0.55 13.59
C SER A 165 1.64 0.92 12.26
N LEU A 166 0.84 1.13 11.21
CA LEU A 166 1.31 1.43 9.85
C LEU A 166 1.20 2.92 9.52
N VAL A 167 2.12 3.41 8.69
CA VAL A 167 2.14 4.76 8.13
C VAL A 167 2.10 4.68 6.61
N PHE A 168 1.14 5.36 5.98
CA PHE A 168 0.98 5.44 4.54
C PHE A 168 1.14 6.90 4.09
N VAL A 169 2.05 7.14 3.14
CA VAL A 169 2.26 8.45 2.53
C VAL A 169 1.79 8.48 1.08
N ASN A 170 0.89 9.41 0.76
CA ASN A 170 0.51 9.83 -0.57
C ASN A 170 1.43 10.96 -1.04
N TYR A 171 1.99 10.81 -2.24
CA TYR A 171 2.78 11.85 -2.92
C TYR A 171 2.46 11.83 -4.42
N PHE A 172 1.33 12.44 -4.78
CA PHE A 172 0.88 12.58 -6.16
C PHE A 172 -0.11 13.74 -6.26
N ARG A 173 -0.21 14.34 -7.45
CA ARG A 173 -1.06 15.51 -7.69
C ARG A 173 -2.54 15.16 -7.71
N THR A 174 -3.38 16.17 -7.48
CA THR A 174 -4.83 16.06 -7.69
C THR A 174 -5.16 15.71 -9.14
N ILE A 175 -4.38 16.25 -10.09
CA ILE A 175 -4.49 15.93 -11.51
C ILE A 175 -3.18 15.27 -11.93
N PRO A 176 -3.18 13.98 -12.34
CA PRO A 176 -1.97 13.27 -12.70
C PRO A 176 -1.33 13.90 -13.95
N ARG A 177 -0.05 14.27 -13.85
CA ARG A 177 0.71 14.88 -14.96
C ARG A 177 2.02 14.16 -15.20
N GLN A 178 2.04 13.26 -16.18
CA GLN A 178 3.22 12.47 -16.52
C GLN A 178 4.49 13.31 -16.80
N ALA A 179 4.35 14.49 -17.41
CA ALA A 179 5.47 15.38 -17.71
C ALA A 179 6.09 16.01 -16.45
N ALA A 180 5.33 16.16 -15.37
CA ALA A 180 5.79 16.75 -14.12
C ALA A 180 6.44 15.71 -13.19
N ALA A 181 6.06 14.43 -13.33
CA ALA A 181 6.53 13.32 -12.50
C ALA A 181 8.06 13.19 -12.42
N CYS A 182 8.79 13.56 -13.49
CA CYS A 182 10.26 13.52 -13.45
C CYS A 182 10.84 14.46 -12.40
N MET A 183 10.32 15.68 -12.30
CA MET A 183 10.79 16.68 -11.33
C MET A 183 10.23 16.41 -9.93
N GLU A 184 9.05 15.79 -9.83
CA GLU A 184 8.40 15.50 -8.55
C GLU A 184 9.09 14.38 -7.77
N HIS A 185 9.48 13.30 -8.46
CA HIS A 185 10.21 12.19 -7.84
C HIS A 185 11.71 12.51 -7.71
N SER A 186 12.02 13.70 -7.23
CA SER A 186 13.39 14.17 -6.98
C SER A 186 13.53 14.48 -5.48
N GLN A 187 14.14 15.62 -5.14
CA GLN A 187 14.31 16.08 -3.77
C GLN A 187 12.98 16.28 -3.03
N GLY A 188 11.94 16.77 -3.72
CA GLY A 188 10.64 17.06 -3.11
C GLY A 188 9.97 15.84 -2.47
N LEU A 189 10.08 14.66 -3.09
CA LEU A 189 9.58 13.41 -2.53
C LEU A 189 10.28 13.05 -1.21
N LEU A 190 11.61 13.18 -1.17
CA LEU A 190 12.39 12.89 0.04
C LEU A 190 12.08 13.88 1.17
N ASP A 191 11.81 15.13 0.84
CA ASP A 191 11.46 16.16 1.81
C ASP A 191 10.10 15.87 2.44
N VAL A 192 9.07 15.56 1.64
CA VAL A 192 7.76 15.14 2.17
C VAL A 192 7.87 13.89 3.04
N LEU A 193 8.68 12.90 2.66
CA LEU A 193 8.87 11.71 3.49
C LEU A 193 9.47 12.03 4.86
N LYS A 194 10.40 12.99 4.95
CA LYS A 194 10.98 13.45 6.23
C LYS A 194 9.97 14.26 7.05
N THR A 195 9.21 15.13 6.40
CA THR A 195 8.17 15.94 7.06
C THR A 195 7.06 15.06 7.61
N CYS A 196 6.58 14.11 6.82
CA CYS A 196 5.61 13.12 7.27
C CYS A 196 6.17 12.15 8.33
N HIS A 197 7.47 11.82 8.29
CA HIS A 197 8.12 11.05 9.37
C HIS A 197 8.02 11.78 10.72
N ALA A 198 8.32 13.08 10.73
CA ALA A 198 8.21 13.91 11.94
C ALA A 198 6.75 13.99 12.42
N ALA A 199 5.81 14.28 11.51
CA ALA A 199 4.39 14.38 11.82
C ALA A 199 3.78 13.05 12.30
N ALA A 200 4.29 11.91 11.82
CA ALA A 200 3.89 10.58 12.23
C ALA A 200 4.48 10.13 13.58
N GLY A 201 5.05 11.05 14.36
CA GLY A 201 5.65 10.78 15.65
C GLY A 201 6.96 9.99 15.53
N ASN A 202 7.80 10.37 14.57
CA ASN A 202 9.08 9.75 14.23
C ASN A 202 8.94 8.28 13.76
N ARG A 203 7.94 8.02 12.92
CA ARG A 203 7.73 6.71 12.28
C ARG A 203 7.86 6.85 10.78
N TRP A 204 8.72 6.04 10.18
CA TRP A 204 8.91 6.03 8.72
C TRP A 204 7.73 5.35 8.03
N ALA A 205 7.42 5.80 6.82
CA ALA A 205 6.33 5.27 6.01
C ALA A 205 6.54 3.78 5.69
N ASN A 206 5.50 2.98 5.88
CA ASN A 206 5.44 1.59 5.43
C ASN A 206 4.99 1.48 3.96
N PHE A 207 4.17 2.44 3.52
CA PHE A 207 3.67 2.54 2.15
C PHE A 207 3.87 3.94 1.59
N LEU A 208 4.20 4.01 0.31
CA LEU A 208 4.33 5.23 -0.46
C LEU A 208 3.52 5.06 -1.76
N ALA A 209 2.52 5.92 -1.97
CA ALA A 209 1.76 6.00 -3.22
C ALA A 209 2.23 7.20 -4.04
N VAL A 210 2.49 6.95 -5.32
CA VAL A 210 2.97 7.93 -6.30
C VAL A 210 2.36 7.61 -7.66
N ASP A 211 2.21 8.63 -8.50
CA ASP A 211 1.91 8.44 -9.92
C ASP A 211 3.19 8.13 -10.70
N TYR A 212 3.08 7.54 -11.90
CA TYR A 212 4.17 7.42 -12.87
C TYR A 212 5.56 6.98 -12.31
N TYR A 213 5.60 6.02 -11.38
CA TYR A 213 6.79 5.62 -10.59
C TYR A 213 8.09 5.35 -11.38
N LYS A 214 8.01 5.06 -12.69
CA LYS A 214 9.17 4.87 -13.57
C LYS A 214 9.85 6.18 -14.02
N ARG A 215 9.31 7.35 -13.66
CA ARG A 215 9.79 8.67 -14.10
C ARG A 215 10.55 9.36 -12.96
N SER A 216 11.77 9.80 -13.21
CA SER A 216 12.59 10.62 -12.31
C SER A 216 13.67 11.35 -13.10
N ASP A 217 14.24 12.41 -12.53
CA ASP A 217 15.46 13.08 -12.98
C ASP A 217 16.70 12.72 -12.11
N GLY A 218 16.53 11.77 -11.19
CA GLY A 218 17.56 11.21 -10.29
C GLY A 218 17.19 9.81 -9.80
N GLY A 219 17.53 9.45 -8.55
CA GLY A 219 17.28 8.13 -7.98
C GLY A 219 15.80 7.78 -7.80
N GLY A 220 14.92 8.78 -7.77
CA GLY A 220 13.50 8.58 -7.97
C GLY A 220 12.78 7.91 -6.80
N VAL A 221 11.63 7.31 -7.14
CA VAL A 221 10.83 6.51 -6.22
C VAL A 221 11.63 5.32 -5.67
N PHE A 222 12.59 4.78 -6.42
CA PHE A 222 13.42 3.67 -5.99
C PHE A 222 14.41 4.08 -4.89
N GLU A 223 15.07 5.24 -5.03
CA GLU A 223 15.90 5.82 -3.96
C GLU A 223 15.09 6.12 -2.69
N ALA A 224 13.90 6.72 -2.84
CA ALA A 224 13.00 6.95 -1.73
C ALA A 224 12.60 5.63 -1.02
N THR A 225 12.37 4.57 -1.79
CA THR A 225 12.06 3.24 -1.25
C THR A 225 13.25 2.60 -0.54
N ASP A 226 14.46 2.70 -1.10
CA ASP A 226 15.70 2.22 -0.49
C ASP A 226 15.99 2.94 0.83
N MET A 227 15.73 4.25 0.89
CA MET A 227 15.83 5.04 2.12
C MET A 227 14.81 4.56 3.16
N LEU A 228 13.52 4.45 2.81
CA LEU A 228 12.49 3.97 3.73
C LEU A 228 12.82 2.58 4.28
N ASN A 229 13.25 1.66 3.42
CA ASN A 229 13.68 0.32 3.84
C ASN A 229 14.91 0.37 4.75
N GLY A 230 15.92 1.19 4.42
CA GLY A 230 17.11 1.37 5.27
C GLY A 230 16.74 1.89 6.65
N LYS A 231 15.84 2.87 6.71
CA LYS A 231 15.35 3.46 7.96
C LYS A 231 14.56 2.47 8.81
N LEU A 232 13.66 1.69 8.19
CA LEU A 232 12.84 0.71 8.88
C LEU A 232 13.63 -0.52 9.36
N ILE A 233 14.62 -0.97 8.59
CA ILE A 233 15.36 -2.22 8.87
C ILE A 233 16.53 -1.98 9.81
N CYS A 234 17.31 -0.92 9.59
CA CYS A 234 18.58 -0.73 10.29
C CYS A 234 18.90 0.73 10.66
N GLY A 235 17.97 1.67 10.42
CA GLY A 235 18.16 3.10 10.69
C GLY A 235 19.07 3.84 9.71
N SER A 236 19.54 3.19 8.64
CA SER A 236 20.43 3.81 7.64
C SER A 236 19.64 4.62 6.61
N ASP A 237 20.30 5.57 5.94
CA ASP A 237 19.70 6.35 4.84
C ASP A 237 19.54 5.55 3.54
N ASP A 238 20.07 4.33 3.50
CA ASP A 238 20.00 3.43 2.34
C ASP A 238 20.01 1.98 2.84
N VAL A 239 19.07 1.16 2.35
CA VAL A 239 18.99 -0.26 2.69
C VAL A 239 20.24 -1.05 2.31
N ARG A 240 20.97 -0.62 1.27
CA ARG A 240 22.24 -1.26 0.86
C ARG A 240 23.35 -1.09 1.90
N ALA A 241 23.24 -0.09 2.78
CA ALA A 241 24.14 0.11 3.90
C ALA A 241 23.77 -0.74 5.13
N CYS A 242 22.59 -1.37 5.16
CA CYS A 242 22.25 -2.32 6.21
C CYS A 242 23.20 -3.50 6.14
N LYS A 243 24.12 -3.59 7.10
CA LYS A 243 24.99 -4.76 7.24
C LYS A 243 24.11 -6.00 7.30
N VAL A 244 24.25 -6.90 6.33
CA VAL A 244 23.78 -8.27 6.49
C VAL A 244 24.46 -8.76 7.75
N ARG A 245 23.70 -8.99 8.84
CA ARG A 245 24.23 -9.79 9.94
C ARG A 245 24.47 -11.18 9.35
N SER A 246 25.67 -11.39 8.81
CA SER A 246 26.18 -12.71 8.53
C SER A 246 26.05 -13.51 9.81
N LEU A 247 25.30 -14.61 9.76
CA LEU A 247 25.11 -15.63 10.80
C LEU A 247 26.42 -16.35 11.20
N LEU A 248 27.56 -15.67 11.18
CA LEU A 248 28.90 -16.24 11.29
C LEU A 248 29.65 -15.84 12.55
N CYS A 249 28.96 -15.36 13.59
CA CYS A 249 29.62 -15.13 14.88
C CYS A 249 28.69 -15.30 16.08
N ILE A 250 28.16 -16.52 16.28
CA ILE A 250 27.83 -17.05 17.63
C ILE A 250 28.27 -18.52 17.66
N LEU A 251 29.58 -18.72 17.70
CA LEU A 251 30.22 -19.91 18.24
C LEU A 251 31.50 -19.44 18.93
N ARG A 252 31.34 -18.88 20.13
CA ARG A 252 32.28 -18.98 21.27
C ARG A 252 31.48 -18.78 22.55
#